data_AF-A0A4Q5U3W5-F1
#
_entry.id   AF-A0A4Q5U3W5-F1
#
_cell.length_a   1.000
_cell.length_b   1.000
_cell.length_c   1.000
_cell.angle_alpha   90.00
_cell.angle_beta   90.00
_cell.angle_gamma   90.00
#
_symmetry.space_group_name_H-M   'P 1'
#
loop_
_entity.id
_entity.type
_entity.pdbx_description
1 polymer ?
#
loop_
_entity_poly.entity_id
_entity_poly.type
_entity_poly.pdbx_seq_one_letter_code
_entity_poly.pdbx_strand_id
1 'polypeptide(L)'
;MDKLYIIKIGGNIIDHESKLDHFLSDFSSVQGKKILVHGGGKLATRLAEQMGVQQQLVDGRRITDAETLKIVTMVYAGQINKNIVASLQAKNCNALGLTGADGDLILAHKRQHPVMDYGYVGDVD
;
A
#
# COMPACT_ATOMS: atom_id res chain seq x y z
N MET A 1 -6.50 11.91 -26.32
CA MET A 1 -6.75 11.24 -25.01
C MET A 1 -5.94 11.97 -23.97
N ASP A 2 -6.53 12.29 -22.82
CA ASP A 2 -5.77 12.86 -21.70
C ASP A 2 -4.73 11.85 -21.21
N LYS A 3 -3.50 12.30 -20.97
CA LYS A 3 -2.43 11.46 -20.44
C LYS A 3 -2.75 11.06 -18.99
N LEU A 4 -2.64 9.77 -18.68
CA LEU A 4 -2.79 9.20 -17.34
C LEU A 4 -1.41 8.90 -16.75
N TYR A 5 -1.13 9.43 -15.55
CA TYR A 5 0.08 9.15 -14.79
C TYR A 5 -0.20 8.13 -13.70
N ILE A 6 0.53 7.02 -13.69
CA ILE A 6 0.46 6.02 -12.61
C ILE A 6 1.80 6.08 -11.85
N ILE A 7 1.74 6.50 -10.59
CA ILE A 7 2.94 6.79 -9.80
C ILE A 7 2.97 5.85 -8.60
N LYS A 8 4.04 5.06 -8.45
CA LYS A 8 4.27 4.22 -7.27
C LYS A 8 5.14 4.97 -6.27
N ILE A 9 4.64 5.20 -5.06
CA ILE A 9 5.46 5.71 -3.96
C ILE A 9 6.21 4.56 -3.26
N GLY A 10 7.51 4.76 -3.00
CA GLY A 10 8.36 3.81 -2.29
C GLY A 10 8.08 3.80 -0.78
N GLY A 11 8.15 2.63 -0.14
CA GLY A 11 7.85 2.46 1.29
C GLY A 11 8.70 3.36 2.20
N ASN A 12 9.97 3.56 1.86
CA ASN A 12 10.85 4.43 2.65
C ASN A 12 10.38 5.90 2.69
N ILE A 13 9.66 6.38 1.67
CA ILE A 13 9.10 7.73 1.66
C ILE A 13 7.91 7.79 2.61
N ILE A 14 7.04 6.77 2.58
CA ILE A 14 5.85 6.67 3.43
C ILE A 14 6.22 6.71 4.92
N ASP A 15 7.33 6.06 5.30
CA ASP A 15 7.76 5.98 6.70
C ASP A 15 8.38 7.28 7.25
N HIS A 16 8.59 8.31 6.42
CA HIS A 16 9.18 9.59 6.82
C HIS A 16 8.24 10.74 6.48
N GLU A 17 7.61 11.31 7.50
CA GLU A 17 6.56 12.32 7.35
C GLU A 17 6.95 13.50 6.44
N SER A 18 8.14 14.08 6.62
CA SER A 18 8.62 15.19 5.79
C SER A 18 8.82 14.81 4.32
N LYS A 19 9.31 13.59 4.06
CA LYS A 19 9.49 13.09 2.68
C LYS A 19 8.15 12.78 2.03
N LEU A 20 7.21 12.23 2.79
CA LEU A 20 5.85 11.98 2.32
C LEU A 20 5.14 13.28 1.99
N ASP A 21 5.21 14.28 2.87
CA ASP A 21 4.59 15.59 2.65
C ASP A 21 5.14 16.27 1.38
N HIS A 22 6.46 16.29 1.23
CA HIS A 22 7.12 16.82 0.04
C HIS A 22 6.70 16.07 -1.23
N PHE A 23 6.71 14.74 -1.21
CA PHE A 23 6.26 13.92 -2.33
C PHE A 23 4.79 14.18 -2.70
N LEU A 24 3.90 14.33 -1.70
CA LEU A 24 2.49 14.60 -1.96
C LEU A 24 2.25 16.02 -2.47
N SER A 25 3.10 16.98 -2.09
CA SER A 25 3.14 18.32 -2.71
C SER A 25 3.44 18.20 -4.20
N ASP A 26 4.51 17.49 -4.56
CA ASP A 26 4.89 17.27 -5.97
C ASP A 26 3.80 16.51 -6.72
N PHE A 27 3.28 15.42 -6.15
CA PHE A 27 2.19 14.65 -6.75
C PHE A 27 0.95 15.53 -7.00
N SER A 28 0.59 16.40 -6.06
CA SER A 28 -0.56 17.31 -6.19
C SER A 28 -0.40 18.29 -7.36
N SER A 29 0.85 18.69 -7.66
CA SER A 29 1.16 19.60 -8.77
C SER A 29 1.09 18.97 -10.17
N VAL A 30 1.14 17.63 -10.27
CA VAL A 30 1.06 16.90 -11.54
C VAL A 30 -0.26 17.22 -12.25
N GLN A 31 -0.17 17.78 -13.44
CA GLN A 31 -1.33 18.14 -14.27
C GLN A 31 -1.85 16.92 -15.03
N GLY A 32 -3.17 16.82 -15.16
CA GLY A 32 -3.86 15.71 -15.84
C GLY A 32 -4.31 14.59 -14.90
N LYS A 33 -4.76 13.48 -15.48
CA LYS A 33 -5.28 12.33 -14.74
C LYS A 33 -4.13 11.61 -14.06
N LYS A 34 -4.27 11.26 -12.78
CA LYS A 34 -3.21 10.61 -12.01
C LYS A 34 -3.74 9.60 -11.00
N ILE A 35 -2.99 8.52 -10.82
CA ILE A 35 -3.21 7.46 -9.85
C ILE A 35 -1.94 7.31 -9.01
N LEU A 36 -2.11 7.26 -7.69
CA LEU A 36 -1.04 6.98 -6.74
C LEU A 36 -1.18 5.57 -6.18
N VAL A 37 -0.14 4.76 -6.30
CA VAL A 37 -0.08 3.41 -5.73
C VAL A 37 0.91 3.42 -4.57
N HIS A 38 0.46 3.08 -3.36
CA HIS A 38 1.30 3.04 -2.16
C HIS A 38 1.53 1.62 -1.64
N GLY A 39 2.57 1.45 -0.82
CA GLY A 39 2.82 0.22 -0.06
C GLY A 39 2.72 0.53 1.43
N GLY A 40 3.44 -0.22 2.28
CA GLY A 40 3.49 0.08 3.72
C GLY A 40 4.27 -0.89 4.59
N GLY A 41 5.19 -1.68 4.01
CA GLY A 41 5.72 -2.88 4.64
C GLY A 41 6.28 -2.70 6.05
N LYS A 42 7.03 -1.62 6.32
CA LYS A 42 7.67 -1.42 7.63
C LYS A 42 6.65 -1.14 8.73
N LEU A 43 5.64 -0.30 8.48
CA LEU A 43 4.61 0.01 9.46
C LEU A 43 3.77 -1.22 9.81
N ALA A 44 3.39 -2.02 8.80
CA ALA A 44 2.66 -3.26 9.03
C ALA A 44 3.47 -4.28 9.84
N THR A 45 4.78 -4.40 9.60
CA THR A 45 5.66 -5.23 10.42
C THR A 45 5.69 -4.78 11.88
N ARG A 46 5.92 -3.47 12.13
CA ARG A 46 5.98 -2.94 13.50
C ARG A 46 4.67 -3.16 14.26
N LEU A 47 3.53 -2.91 13.62
CA LEU A 47 2.24 -3.09 14.28
C LEU A 47 1.98 -4.58 14.58
N ALA A 48 2.34 -5.48 13.66
CA ALA A 48 2.22 -6.91 13.92
C ALA A 48 3.08 -7.36 15.11
N GLU A 49 4.33 -6.90 15.20
CA GLU A 49 5.21 -7.18 16.33
C GLU A 49 4.63 -6.65 17.65
N GLN A 50 4.06 -5.43 17.65
CA GLN A 50 3.39 -4.86 18.83
C GLN A 50 2.15 -5.66 19.26
N MET A 51 1.48 -6.34 18.32
CA MET A 51 0.35 -7.22 18.58
C MET A 51 0.78 -8.66 18.93
N GLY A 52 2.08 -8.94 19.01
CA GLY A 52 2.61 -10.28 19.31
C GLY A 52 2.61 -11.24 18.12
N VAL A 53 2.32 -10.74 16.91
CA VAL A 53 2.24 -11.55 15.68
C VAL A 53 3.60 -11.55 14.99
N GLN A 54 4.35 -12.63 15.19
CA GLN A 54 5.69 -12.81 14.62
C GLN A 54 5.66 -12.75 13.09
N GLN A 55 6.54 -11.95 12.51
CA GLN A 55 6.63 -11.77 11.06
C GLN A 55 7.78 -12.60 10.51
N GLN A 56 7.51 -13.43 9.51
CA GLN A 56 8.53 -14.23 8.84
C GLN A 56 8.81 -13.67 7.44
N LEU A 57 10.09 -13.51 7.13
CA LEU A 57 10.55 -13.16 5.79
C LEU A 57 11.38 -14.29 5.20
N VAL A 58 11.08 -14.66 3.97
CA VAL A 58 11.86 -15.60 3.17
C VAL A 58 12.11 -15.00 1.79
N ASP A 59 13.38 -14.94 1.36
CA ASP A 59 13.82 -14.30 0.12
C ASP A 59 13.32 -12.86 -0.05
N GLY A 60 13.33 -12.10 1.05
CA GLY A 60 12.86 -10.71 1.08
C GLY A 60 11.34 -10.55 0.97
N ARG A 61 10.57 -11.64 1.01
CA ARG A 61 9.11 -11.66 0.96
C ARG A 61 8.53 -12.11 2.29
N ARG A 62 7.42 -11.50 2.69
CA ARG A 62 6.70 -11.85 3.91
C ARG A 62 5.88 -13.13 3.67
N ILE A 63 5.99 -14.10 4.57
CA ILE A 63 4.99 -15.16 4.69
C ILE A 63 3.75 -14.54 5.34
N THR A 64 2.63 -14.55 4.62
CA THR A 64 1.41 -13.84 5.04
C THR A 64 0.35 -14.85 5.42
N ASP A 65 0.22 -15.15 6.71
CA ASP A 65 -0.90 -15.94 7.21
C ASP A 65 -2.19 -15.10 7.36
N ALA A 66 -3.27 -15.72 7.85
CA ALA A 66 -4.57 -15.06 7.96
C ALA A 66 -4.56 -13.88 8.94
N GLU A 67 -3.75 -13.94 9.99
CA GLU A 67 -3.66 -12.88 10.99
C GLU A 67 -2.83 -11.71 10.45
N THR A 68 -1.69 -12.01 9.83
CA THR A 68 -0.84 -11.05 9.13
C THR A 68 -1.61 -10.35 8.02
N LEU A 69 -2.44 -11.07 7.25
CA LEU A 69 -3.29 -10.47 6.22
C LEU A 69 -4.24 -9.42 6.82
N LYS A 70 -4.91 -9.72 7.94
CA LYS A 70 -5.80 -8.77 8.62
C LYS A 70 -5.05 -7.49 9.01
N ILE A 71 -3.88 -7.64 9.62
CA ILE A 71 -3.04 -6.51 10.07
C ILE A 71 -2.59 -5.67 8.88
N VAL A 72 -2.07 -6.31 7.83
CA VAL A 72 -1.64 -5.64 6.61
C VAL A 72 -2.79 -4.86 5.97
N THR A 73 -3.98 -5.46 5.86
CA THR A 73 -5.17 -4.79 5.31
C THR A 73 -5.55 -3.57 6.15
N MET A 74 -5.62 -3.71 7.48
CA MET A 74 -5.94 -2.58 8.38
C MET A 74 -4.94 -1.43 8.25
N VAL A 75 -3.63 -1.74 8.21
CA VAL A 75 -2.58 -0.71 8.11
C VAL A 75 -2.58 -0.06 6.73
N TYR A 76 -2.68 -0.84 5.66
CA TYR A 76 -2.57 -0.31 4.30
C TYR A 76 -3.84 0.46 3.94
N ALA A 77 -5.02 -0.14 4.09
CA ALA A 77 -6.29 0.46 3.71
C ALA A 77 -6.78 1.53 4.68
N GLY A 78 -6.48 1.36 5.97
CA GLY A 78 -6.83 2.30 7.02
C GLY A 78 -5.77 3.38 7.15
N GLN A 79 -4.76 3.11 7.98
CA GLN A 79 -3.83 4.17 8.42
C GLN A 79 -3.09 4.85 7.27
N ILE A 80 -2.39 4.10 6.41
CA ILE A 80 -1.54 4.70 5.37
C ILE A 80 -2.39 5.36 4.29
N ASN A 81 -3.36 4.62 3.72
CA ASN A 81 -4.20 5.12 2.65
C ASN A 81 -4.97 6.37 3.07
N LYS A 82 -5.59 6.37 4.26
CA LYS A 82 -6.38 7.52 4.72
C LYS A 82 -5.51 8.71 5.12
N ASN A 83 -4.31 8.51 5.63
CA ASN A 83 -3.36 9.60 5.86
C ASN A 83 -2.92 10.26 4.54
N ILE A 84 -2.65 9.47 3.50
CA ILE A 84 -2.32 10.00 2.16
C ILE A 84 -3.51 10.79 1.60
N VAL A 85 -4.72 10.24 1.66
CA VAL A 85 -5.94 10.93 1.20
C VAL A 85 -6.13 12.26 1.94
N ALA A 86 -6.04 12.26 3.27
CA ALA A 86 -6.20 13.47 4.07
C ALA A 86 -5.15 14.55 3.70
N SER A 87 -3.89 14.16 3.51
CA SER A 87 -2.82 15.09 3.11
C SER A 87 -3.03 15.65 1.69
N LEU A 88 -3.53 14.84 0.76
CA LEU A 88 -3.89 15.32 -0.58
C LEU A 88 -5.08 16.28 -0.54
N GLN A 89 -6.10 15.99 0.27
CA GLN A 89 -7.24 16.91 0.47
C GLN A 89 -6.79 18.25 1.04
N ALA A 90 -5.88 18.25 2.03
CA ALA A 90 -5.29 19.47 2.59
C ALA A 90 -4.48 20.28 1.55
N LYS A 91 -4.00 19.63 0.47
CA LYS A 91 -3.30 20.24 -0.66
C LYS A 91 -4.24 20.64 -1.81
N ASN A 92 -5.55 20.69 -1.56
CA ASN A 92 -6.60 20.95 -2.57
C ASN A 92 -6.57 19.97 -3.76
N CYS A 93 -6.08 18.74 -3.53
CA CYS A 93 -6.07 17.67 -4.52
C CYS A 93 -7.11 16.63 -4.11
N ASN A 94 -8.30 16.69 -4.73
CA ASN A 94 -9.38 15.76 -4.41
C ASN A 94 -8.94 14.31 -4.69
N ALA A 95 -9.02 13.45 -3.67
CA ALA A 95 -8.51 12.09 -3.72
C ALA A 95 -9.51 11.11 -3.09
N LEU A 96 -9.60 9.93 -3.70
CA LEU A 96 -10.33 8.77 -3.19
C LEU A 96 -9.33 7.63 -2.96
N GLY A 97 -9.32 7.09 -1.74
CA GLY A 97 -8.45 5.99 -1.38
C GLY A 97 -9.17 4.65 -1.44
N LEU A 98 -8.70 3.76 -2.32
CA LEU A 98 -9.27 2.45 -2.59
C LEU A 98 -8.25 1.32 -2.36
N THR A 99 -8.78 0.12 -2.27
CA THR A 99 -8.10 -1.18 -2.23
C THR A 99 -8.55 -2.03 -3.44
N GLY A 100 -7.95 -3.21 -3.62
CA GLY A 100 -8.40 -4.14 -4.66
C GLY A 100 -9.82 -4.66 -4.47
N ALA A 101 -10.32 -4.72 -3.23
CA ALA A 101 -11.65 -5.22 -2.90
C ALA A 101 -12.77 -4.20 -3.20
N ASP A 102 -12.44 -2.92 -3.37
CA ASP A 102 -13.43 -1.88 -3.60
C ASP A 102 -13.97 -1.98 -5.04
N GLY A 103 -15.11 -2.64 -5.20
CA GLY A 103 -15.73 -2.88 -6.51
C GLY A 103 -14.94 -3.82 -7.40
N ASP A 104 -14.23 -4.78 -6.81
CA ASP A 104 -13.36 -5.75 -7.50
C ASP A 104 -12.31 -5.07 -8.40
N LEU A 105 -11.80 -3.91 -7.97
CA LEU A 105 -10.86 -3.09 -8.73
C LEU A 105 -9.56 -3.81 -9.10
N ILE A 106 -9.06 -4.68 -8.21
CA ILE A 106 -7.85 -5.48 -8.46
C ILE A 106 -8.13 -6.91 -8.02
N LEU A 107 -8.35 -7.78 -9.01
CA LEU A 107 -8.44 -9.21 -8.82
C LEU A 107 -7.04 -9.83 -8.73
N ALA A 108 -6.93 -10.91 -7.97
CA ALA A 108 -5.69 -11.63 -7.79
C ALA A 108 -5.96 -13.11 -7.49
N HIS A 109 -5.04 -13.96 -7.90
CA HIS A 109 -5.00 -15.37 -7.52
C HIS A 109 -3.83 -15.65 -6.58
N LYS A 110 -3.93 -16.70 -5.77
CA LYS A 110 -2.85 -17.13 -4.88
C LYS A 110 -1.60 -17.45 -5.71
N ARG A 111 -0.48 -16.82 -5.36
CA ARG A 111 0.81 -17.06 -6.01
C ARG A 111 1.21 -18.53 -5.86
N GLN A 112 1.55 -19.14 -6.98
CA GLN A 112 2.11 -20.49 -7.02
C GLN A 112 3.64 -20.39 -7.04
N HIS A 113 4.32 -21.05 -6.11
CA HIS A 113 5.78 -21.11 -6.10
C HIS A 113 6.26 -22.57 -5.91
N PRO A 114 7.27 -23.05 -6.66
CA PRO A 114 7.60 -24.48 -6.73
C PRO A 114 7.94 -25.15 -5.40
N VAL A 115 8.48 -24.38 -4.45
CA VAL A 115 9.06 -24.91 -3.20
C VAL A 115 8.53 -24.24 -1.93
N MET A 116 7.68 -23.20 -2.06
CA MET A 116 7.33 -22.36 -0.91
C MET A 116 5.88 -21.93 -0.98
N ASP A 117 5.18 -22.02 0.15
CA ASP A 117 3.88 -21.36 0.30
C ASP A 117 4.09 -20.03 1.03
N TYR A 118 3.86 -18.91 0.32
CA TYR A 118 3.92 -17.58 0.92
C TYR A 118 2.63 -17.19 1.67
N GLY A 119 1.66 -18.10 1.76
CA GLY A 119 0.36 -17.87 2.39
C GLY A 119 -0.56 -17.06 1.48
N TYR A 120 -1.22 -16.04 2.03
CA TYR A 120 -2.15 -15.14 1.34
C TYR A 120 -1.42 -14.07 0.50
N VAL A 121 -0.39 -14.47 -0.24
CA VAL A 121 0.30 -13.64 -1.22
C VAL A 121 -0.23 -13.99 -2.62
N GLY A 122 -0.63 -12.97 -3.38
CA GLY A 122 -1.20 -13.14 -4.71
C GLY A 122 -0.39 -12.52 -5.84
N ASP A 123 -0.71 -12.95 -7.06
CA ASP A 123 -0.36 -12.30 -8.32
C ASP A 123 -1.62 -11.66 -8.91
N VAL A 124 -1.48 -10.49 -9.52
CA VAL A 124 -2.61 -9.74 -10.10
C VAL A 124 -3.06 -10.42 -11.39
N ASP A 125 -4.38 -10.51 -11.60
CA ASP A 125 -5.01 -11.07 -12.81
C ASP A 125 -4.96 -10.13 -14.03
#